data_AF-A0A379G924-F1
#
_entry.id   AF-A0A379G924-F1
#
_cell.length_a   1.000
_cell.length_b   1.000
_cell.length_c   1.000
_cell.angle_alpha   90.00
_cell.angle_beta   90.00
_cell.angle_gamma   90.00
#
_symmetry.space_group_name_H-M   'P 1'
#
loop_
_entity.id
_entity.type
_entity.pdbx_description
1 polymer ?
#
loop_
_entity_poly.entity_id
_entity_poly.type
_entity_poly.pdbx_seq_one_letter_code
_entity_poly.pdbx_strand_id
1 'polypeptide(L)'
;MNKKLLELLVAKCKDMGLSEESIQKIAGIASNGLADDATDEAIETRANEFLPVLKTMQGEATRWAQNKNPKQQQQQEEKLNEASIEAIIKKVTENLSTKIEEQNTVIGNLQKQLGESQRNVVIASEMQKLGLTEADMEFVTIPADVNVGEYLGKYKQSLVDRGLKPVDSSVSKEEREKAESDLAETMLSEYAK
;
A
#
# COMPACT_ATOMS: atom_id res chain seq x y z
N MET A 1 -1.69 23.82 -10.40
CA MET A 1 -0.25 23.63 -10.12
C MET A 1 0.12 24.53 -8.96
N ASN A 2 0.70 23.95 -7.91
CA ASN A 2 1.17 24.69 -6.74
C ASN A 2 2.44 25.48 -7.09
N LYS A 3 2.41 26.81 -6.90
CA LYS A 3 3.51 27.70 -7.30
C LYS A 3 4.76 27.52 -6.43
N LYS A 4 4.59 27.34 -5.12
CA LYS A 4 5.70 27.09 -4.19
C LYS A 4 6.43 25.79 -4.54
N LEU A 5 5.68 24.74 -4.92
CA LEU A 5 6.26 23.48 -5.38
C LEU A 5 7.07 23.66 -6.66
N LEU A 6 6.58 24.46 -7.62
CA LEU A 6 7.33 24.78 -8.82
C LEU A 6 8.65 25.49 -8.49
N GLU A 7 8.60 26.55 -7.67
CA GLU A 7 9.80 27.30 -7.26
C GLU A 7 10.82 26.38 -6.58
N LEU A 8 10.35 25.48 -5.72
CA LEU A 8 11.20 24.52 -5.02
C LEU A 8 11.83 23.50 -5.97
N LEU A 9 11.07 22.97 -6.93
CA LEU A 9 11.58 22.04 -7.96
C LEU A 9 12.58 22.74 -8.89
N VAL A 10 12.33 23.98 -9.29
CA VAL A 10 13.29 24.79 -10.07
C VAL A 10 14.60 24.94 -9.30
N ALA A 11 14.53 25.27 -8.01
CA ALA A 11 15.72 25.41 -7.16
C ALA A 11 16.48 24.08 -7.03
N LYS A 12 15.79 22.97 -6.74
CA LYS A 12 16.42 21.65 -6.53
C LYS A 12 16.95 21.04 -7.85
N CYS A 13 16.42 21.43 -9.00
CA CYS A 13 16.83 20.91 -10.32
C CYS A 13 17.73 21.85 -11.13
N LYS A 14 18.16 22.99 -10.57
CA LYS A 14 18.96 24.02 -11.27
C LYS A 14 20.21 23.45 -11.94
N ASP A 15 20.91 22.54 -11.27
CA ASP A 15 22.17 21.96 -11.77
C ASP A 15 21.97 20.70 -12.64
N MET A 16 20.71 20.30 -12.87
CA MET A 16 20.39 19.10 -13.66
C MET A 16 20.32 19.37 -15.17
N GLY A 17 20.36 20.64 -15.59
CA GLY A 17 20.27 21.02 -17.01
C GLY A 17 18.90 20.74 -17.65
N LEU A 18 17.85 20.61 -16.82
CA LEU A 18 16.48 20.44 -17.29
C LEU A 18 15.91 21.77 -17.79
N SER A 19 15.09 21.74 -18.84
CA SER A 19 14.40 22.94 -19.31
C SER A 19 13.33 23.38 -18.31
N GLU A 20 13.08 24.69 -18.24
CA GLU A 20 12.05 25.27 -17.38
C GLU A 20 10.67 24.69 -17.70
N GLU A 21 10.35 24.48 -18.97
CA GLU A 21 9.10 23.83 -19.42
C GLU A 21 8.97 22.40 -18.88
N SER A 22 10.07 21.63 -18.84
CA SER A 22 10.06 20.28 -18.29
C SER A 22 9.78 20.31 -16.79
N ILE A 23 10.46 21.19 -16.06
CA ILE A 23 10.25 21.37 -14.61
C ILE A 23 8.81 21.82 -14.33
N GLN A 24 8.23 22.69 -15.16
CA GLN A 24 6.84 23.12 -15.04
C GLN A 24 5.85 21.96 -15.22
N LYS A 25 6.06 21.09 -16.22
CA LYS A 25 5.22 19.89 -16.41
C LYS A 25 5.33 18.94 -15.22
N ILE A 26 6.55 18.71 -14.72
CA ILE A 26 6.80 17.88 -13.54
C ILE A 26 6.12 18.46 -12.31
N ALA A 27 6.24 19.77 -12.06
CA ALA A 27 5.57 20.44 -10.96
C ALA A 27 4.04 20.36 -11.08
N GLY A 28 3.51 20.41 -12.31
CA GLY A 28 2.09 20.18 -12.59
C GLY A 28 1.65 18.79 -12.12
N ILE A 29 2.38 17.74 -12.51
CA ILE A 29 2.10 16.35 -12.09
C ILE A 29 2.28 16.19 -10.58
N ALA A 30 3.37 16.71 -10.02
CA ALA A 30 3.70 16.62 -8.60
C ALA A 30 2.68 17.37 -7.72
N SER A 31 1.99 18.37 -8.27
CA SER A 31 0.91 19.09 -7.57
C SER A 31 -0.36 18.25 -7.39
N ASN A 32 -0.54 17.15 -8.13
CA ASN A 32 -1.76 16.36 -8.05
C ASN A 32 -1.90 15.72 -6.67
N GLY A 33 -3.03 15.94 -6.00
CA GLY A 33 -3.26 15.44 -4.64
C GLY A 33 -2.51 16.22 -3.55
N LEU A 34 -1.95 17.39 -3.86
CA LEU A 34 -1.54 18.36 -2.85
C LEU A 34 -2.71 19.33 -2.61
N ALA A 35 -3.03 19.59 -1.35
CA ALA A 35 -4.03 20.62 -1.01
C ALA A 35 -3.54 22.02 -1.42
N ASP A 36 -4.47 22.93 -1.71
CA ASP A 36 -4.14 24.31 -2.09
C ASP A 36 -3.45 25.09 -0.94
N ASP A 37 -3.73 24.71 0.31
CA ASP A 37 -3.17 25.24 1.55
C ASP A 37 -2.09 24.33 2.17
N ALA A 38 -1.51 23.42 1.37
CA ALA A 38 -0.47 22.51 1.84
C ALA A 38 0.69 23.26 2.51
N THR A 39 1.17 22.71 3.63
CA THR A 39 2.27 23.28 4.40
C THR A 39 3.59 23.19 3.62
N ASP A 40 4.56 24.00 4.01
CA ASP A 40 5.87 24.01 3.35
C ASP A 40 6.58 22.64 3.49
N GLU A 41 6.36 21.90 4.59
CA GLU A 41 6.87 20.53 4.78
C GLU A 41 6.22 19.52 3.82
N ALA A 42 4.92 19.65 3.54
CA ALA A 42 4.22 18.78 2.60
C ALA A 42 4.68 19.04 1.16
N ILE A 43 4.88 20.32 0.81
CA ILE A 43 5.46 20.75 -0.47
C ILE A 43 6.89 20.23 -0.63
N GLU A 44 7.70 20.30 0.42
CA GLU A 44 9.07 19.79 0.39
C GLU A 44 9.13 18.27 0.26
N THR A 45 8.31 17.55 1.02
CA THR A 45 8.19 16.09 0.90
C THR A 45 7.83 15.70 -0.53
N ARG A 46 6.82 16.37 -1.11
CA ARG A 46 6.40 16.12 -2.49
C ARG A 46 7.49 16.42 -3.50
N ALA A 47 8.26 17.50 -3.34
CA ALA A 47 9.40 17.77 -4.22
C ALA A 47 10.48 16.67 -4.13
N ASN A 48 10.75 16.19 -2.91
CA ASN A 48 11.75 15.17 -2.66
C ASN A 48 11.37 13.79 -3.24
N GLU A 49 10.08 13.46 -3.37
CA GLU A 49 9.61 12.23 -4.03
C GLU A 49 9.99 12.17 -5.51
N PHE A 50 10.00 13.32 -6.20
CA PHE A 50 10.31 13.38 -7.64
C PHE A 50 11.81 13.46 -7.93
N LEU A 51 12.62 13.96 -6.98
CA LEU A 51 14.06 14.16 -7.20
C LEU A 51 14.85 12.91 -7.63
N PRO A 52 14.62 11.71 -7.05
CA PRO A 52 15.34 10.51 -7.48
C PRO A 52 15.13 10.20 -8.96
N VAL A 53 13.88 10.29 -9.43
CA VAL A 53 13.53 10.02 -10.84
C VAL A 53 14.23 11.03 -11.75
N LEU A 54 14.24 12.32 -11.39
CA LEU A 54 14.89 13.37 -12.16
C LEU A 54 16.42 13.18 -12.23
N LYS A 55 17.05 12.77 -11.13
CA LYS A 55 18.49 12.43 -11.10
C LYS A 55 18.79 11.21 -11.96
N THR A 56 17.96 10.17 -11.92
CA THR A 56 18.12 8.99 -12.78
C THR A 56 18.00 9.36 -14.25
N MET A 57 16.99 10.16 -14.62
CA MET A 57 16.82 10.65 -16.00
C MET A 57 18.00 11.49 -16.47
N GLN A 58 18.53 12.37 -15.61
CA GLN A 58 19.74 13.13 -15.91
C GLN A 58 20.96 12.22 -16.13
N GLY A 59 21.15 11.21 -15.27
CA GLY A 59 22.23 10.24 -15.39
C GLY A 59 22.17 9.47 -16.72
N GLU A 60 20.97 9.05 -17.12
CA GLU A 60 20.72 8.39 -18.40
C GLU A 60 20.96 9.31 -19.61
N ALA A 61 20.50 10.55 -19.54
CA ALA A 61 20.76 11.56 -20.57
C ALA A 61 22.27 11.85 -20.71
N THR A 62 22.97 11.94 -19.58
CA THR A 62 24.43 12.16 -19.54
C THR A 62 25.17 10.95 -20.10
N ARG A 63 24.77 9.72 -19.76
CA ARG A 63 25.31 8.48 -20.34
C ARG A 63 25.13 8.45 -21.86
N TRP A 64 23.95 8.84 -22.34
CA TRP A 64 23.67 8.91 -23.77
C TRP A 64 24.52 9.98 -24.48
N ALA A 65 24.70 11.14 -23.86
CA ALA A 65 25.55 12.21 -24.39
C ALA A 65 27.04 11.81 -24.44
N GLN A 66 27.55 11.14 -23.41
CA GLN A 66 28.95 10.69 -23.32
C GLN A 66 29.27 9.54 -24.28
N ASN A 67 28.29 8.68 -24.59
CA ASN A 67 28.46 7.60 -25.57
C ASN A 67 28.49 8.08 -27.03
N LYS A 68 28.35 9.40 -27.30
CA LYS A 68 28.53 9.98 -28.64
C LYS A 68 30.00 10.37 -28.88
N ASN A 69 30.71 9.55 -29.63
CA ASN A 69 32.04 9.87 -30.16
C ASN A 69 31.94 11.01 -31.20
N PRO A 70 32.76 12.08 -31.15
CA PRO A 70 32.59 13.28 -31.99
C PRO A 70 32.91 13.10 -33.50
N LYS A 71 33.26 11.89 -33.95
CA LYS A 71 33.63 11.62 -35.37
C LYS A 71 32.53 10.99 -36.24
N GLN A 72 31.32 10.78 -35.72
CA GLN A 72 30.20 10.29 -36.53
C GLN A 72 29.17 11.40 -36.71
N GLN A 73 29.52 12.40 -37.53
CA GLN A 73 28.59 13.44 -37.96
C GLN A 73 27.83 13.08 -39.25
N GLN A 74 27.90 11.84 -39.71
CA GLN A 74 27.07 11.35 -40.82
C GLN A 74 26.68 9.90 -40.57
N GLN A 75 25.58 9.66 -39.85
CA GLN A 75 24.60 8.64 -40.24
C GLN A 75 23.33 8.77 -39.40
N GLN A 76 22.27 9.14 -40.12
CA GLN A 76 20.84 9.00 -39.85
C GLN A 76 20.33 9.50 -38.49
N GLU A 77 19.68 10.67 -38.54
CA GLU A 77 18.34 10.73 -37.94
C GLU A 77 17.54 9.54 -38.50
N GLU A 78 17.58 8.40 -37.82
CA GLU A 78 16.42 7.51 -37.81
C GLU A 78 15.32 8.36 -37.17
N LYS A 79 14.60 9.10 -38.02
CA LYS A 79 13.25 9.51 -37.68
C LYS A 79 12.57 8.21 -37.28
N LEU A 80 12.34 8.03 -35.98
CA LEU A 80 11.42 7.03 -35.48
C LEU A 80 10.18 7.14 -36.35
N ASN A 81 10.00 6.19 -37.25
CA ASN A 81 8.81 6.17 -38.08
C ASN A 81 7.62 5.85 -37.17
N GLU A 82 6.42 6.28 -37.57
CA GLU A 82 5.20 6.03 -36.80
C GLU A 82 5.10 4.57 -36.33
N ALA A 83 5.49 3.61 -37.17
CA ALA A 83 5.53 2.19 -36.84
C ALA A 83 6.45 1.84 -35.65
N SER A 84 7.60 2.50 -35.51
CA SER A 84 8.53 2.27 -34.41
C SER A 84 8.03 2.89 -33.10
N ILE A 85 7.40 4.07 -33.19
CA ILE A 85 6.75 4.72 -32.04
C ILE A 85 5.58 3.86 -31.56
N GLU A 86 4.77 3.36 -32.49
CA GLU A 86 3.62 2.52 -32.20
C GLU A 86 4.01 1.17 -31.60
N ALA A 87 5.12 0.57 -32.06
CA ALA A 87 5.69 -0.63 -31.45
C ALA A 87 6.20 -0.39 -30.03
N ILE A 88 6.84 0.77 -29.77
CA ILE A 88 7.30 1.15 -28.43
C ILE A 88 6.11 1.39 -27.50
N ILE A 89 5.10 2.15 -27.96
CA ILE A 89 3.86 2.39 -27.20
C ILE A 89 3.21 1.06 -26.86
N LYS A 90 3.02 0.17 -27.84
CA LYS A 90 2.42 -1.15 -27.62
C LYS A 90 3.18 -1.96 -26.58
N LYS A 91 4.50 -2.00 -26.66
CA LYS A 91 5.35 -2.75 -25.71
C LYS A 91 5.31 -2.16 -24.31
N VAL A 92 5.29 -0.83 -24.19
CA VAL A 92 5.15 -0.13 -22.91
C VAL A 92 3.76 -0.39 -22.32
N THR A 93 2.70 -0.31 -23.13
CA THR A 93 1.33 -0.61 -22.72
C THR A 93 1.19 -2.06 -22.26
N GLU A 94 1.69 -3.03 -23.02
CA GLU A 94 1.66 -4.45 -22.64
C GLU A 94 2.39 -4.72 -21.31
N ASN A 95 3.59 -4.14 -21.13
CA ASN A 95 4.33 -4.27 -19.87
C ASN A 95 3.60 -3.62 -18.69
N LEU A 96 3.01 -2.43 -18.88
CA LEU A 96 2.25 -1.75 -17.85
C LEU A 96 0.97 -2.50 -17.51
N SER A 97 0.20 -2.96 -18.50
CA SER A 97 -1.00 -3.78 -18.30
C SER A 97 -0.68 -5.05 -17.53
N THR A 98 0.38 -5.76 -17.91
CA THR A 98 0.83 -6.97 -17.19
C THR A 98 1.18 -6.64 -15.74
N LYS A 99 1.92 -5.55 -15.51
CA LYS A 99 2.30 -5.14 -14.14
C LYS A 99 1.09 -4.73 -13.29
N ILE A 100 0.12 -4.07 -13.89
CA ILE A 100 -1.13 -3.67 -13.22
C ILE A 100 -1.94 -4.92 -12.83
N GLU A 101 -2.04 -5.92 -13.70
CA GLU A 101 -2.73 -7.18 -13.39
C GLU A 101 -2.05 -7.96 -12.27
N GLU A 102 -0.71 -8.06 -12.30
CA GLU A 102 0.08 -8.64 -11.21
C GLU A 102 -0.17 -7.92 -9.89
N GLN A 103 -0.13 -6.59 -9.89
CA GLN A 103 -0.36 -5.79 -8.68
C GLN A 103 -1.79 -5.93 -8.16
N ASN A 104 -2.80 -5.92 -9.03
CA ASN A 104 -4.19 -6.15 -8.63
C ASN A 104 -4.38 -7.54 -8.00
N THR A 105 -3.70 -8.55 -8.54
CA THR A 105 -3.70 -9.91 -7.96
C THR A 105 -3.08 -9.92 -6.57
N VAL A 106 -1.92 -9.26 -6.39
CA VAL A 106 -1.25 -9.16 -5.08
C VAL A 106 -2.11 -8.40 -4.08
N ILE A 107 -2.70 -7.27 -4.47
CA ILE A 107 -3.61 -6.48 -3.63
C ILE A 107 -4.81 -7.33 -3.20
N GLY A 108 -5.45 -8.04 -4.13
CA GLY A 108 -6.58 -8.92 -3.81
C GLY A 108 -6.20 -10.03 -2.82
N ASN A 109 -5.02 -10.63 -2.99
CA ASN A 109 -4.52 -11.64 -2.06
C ASN A 109 -4.23 -11.06 -0.66
N LEU A 110 -3.60 -9.89 -0.58
CA LEU A 110 -3.33 -9.21 0.69
C LEU A 110 -4.61 -8.80 1.40
N GLN A 111 -5.60 -8.29 0.67
CA GLN A 111 -6.93 -7.97 1.23
C GLN A 111 -7.62 -9.20 1.78
N LYS A 112 -7.54 -10.35 1.07
CA LYS A 112 -8.08 -11.62 1.56
C LYS A 112 -7.36 -12.10 2.83
N GLN A 113 -6.02 -12.06 2.84
CA GLN A 113 -5.23 -12.43 4.01
C GLN A 113 -5.52 -11.53 5.21
N LEU A 114 -5.67 -10.21 5.00
CA LEU A 114 -6.03 -9.26 6.05
C LEU A 114 -7.41 -9.59 6.63
N GLY A 115 -8.40 -9.87 5.77
CA GLY A 115 -9.74 -10.27 6.22
C GLY A 115 -9.74 -11.59 7.02
N GLU A 116 -8.94 -12.57 6.60
CA GLU A 116 -8.76 -13.84 7.33
C GLU A 116 -8.05 -13.63 8.69
N SER A 117 -7.00 -12.80 8.74
CA SER A 117 -6.27 -12.48 9.97
C SER A 117 -7.16 -11.75 10.99
N GLN A 118 -7.86 -10.70 10.54
CA GLN A 118 -8.81 -9.96 11.36
C GLN A 118 -9.91 -10.87 11.93
N ARG A 119 -10.41 -11.80 11.12
CA ARG A 119 -11.41 -12.76 11.57
C ARG A 119 -10.87 -13.70 12.65
N ASN A 120 -9.65 -14.22 12.50
CA ASN A 120 -9.02 -15.07 13.51
C ASN A 120 -8.79 -14.32 14.83
N VAL A 121 -8.40 -13.04 14.73
CA VAL A 121 -8.23 -12.16 15.89
C VAL A 121 -9.57 -11.91 16.62
N VAL A 122 -10.67 -11.71 15.88
CA VAL A 122 -12.02 -11.60 16.46
C VAL A 122 -12.43 -12.91 17.15
N ILE A 123 -12.14 -14.07 16.54
CA ILE A 123 -12.41 -15.38 17.14
C ILE A 123 -11.66 -15.54 18.46
N ALA A 124 -10.36 -15.24 18.50
CA ALA A 124 -9.56 -15.33 19.71
C ALA A 124 -10.09 -14.40 20.83
N SER A 125 -10.46 -13.17 20.48
CA SER A 125 -11.03 -12.21 21.44
C SER A 125 -12.37 -12.68 22.00
N GLU A 126 -13.29 -13.15 21.15
CA GLU A 126 -14.60 -13.64 21.58
C GLU A 126 -14.48 -14.94 22.39
N MET A 127 -13.56 -15.84 22.03
CA MET A 127 -13.22 -17.01 22.85
C MET A 127 -12.78 -16.58 24.26
N GLN A 128 -11.87 -15.62 24.36
CA GLN A 128 -11.40 -15.10 25.63
C GLN A 128 -12.53 -14.46 26.44
N LYS A 129 -13.36 -13.61 25.84
CA LYS A 129 -14.54 -12.97 26.49
C LYS A 129 -15.55 -13.98 27.02
N LEU A 130 -15.70 -15.10 26.32
CA LEU A 130 -16.61 -16.18 26.70
C LEU A 130 -15.95 -17.20 27.64
N GLY A 131 -14.64 -17.09 27.86
CA GLY A 131 -13.84 -18.03 28.64
C GLY A 131 -13.75 -19.41 28.01
N LEU A 132 -13.79 -19.49 26.67
CA LEU A 132 -13.54 -20.69 25.88
C LEU A 132 -12.03 -20.87 25.69
N THR A 133 -11.56 -22.07 25.92
CA THR A 133 -10.16 -22.47 25.71
C THR A 133 -9.95 -23.02 24.30
N GLU A 134 -8.70 -23.19 23.87
CA GLU A 134 -8.40 -23.87 22.60
C GLU A 134 -8.93 -25.32 22.58
N ALA A 135 -8.88 -26.03 23.72
CA ALA A 135 -9.41 -27.38 23.85
C ALA A 135 -10.95 -27.41 23.66
N ASP A 136 -11.66 -26.36 24.10
CA ASP A 136 -13.10 -26.24 23.85
C ASP A 136 -13.41 -26.08 22.35
N MET A 137 -12.44 -25.65 21.53
CA MET A 137 -12.62 -25.30 20.12
C MET A 137 -11.99 -26.30 19.13
N GLU A 138 -11.31 -27.34 19.62
CA GLU A 138 -10.48 -28.26 18.81
C GLU A 138 -11.22 -28.85 17.58
N PHE A 139 -12.53 -29.08 17.69
CA PHE A 139 -13.36 -29.64 16.61
C PHE A 139 -14.43 -28.68 16.11
N VAL A 140 -14.33 -27.39 16.43
CA VAL A 140 -15.32 -26.38 16.09
C VAL A 140 -14.83 -25.57 14.90
N THR A 141 -15.58 -25.63 13.79
CA THR A 141 -15.36 -24.75 12.65
C THR A 141 -16.43 -23.65 12.64
N ILE A 142 -16.00 -22.39 12.71
CA ILE A 142 -16.90 -21.24 12.69
C ILE A 142 -17.19 -20.87 11.22
N PRO A 143 -18.44 -20.94 10.74
CA PRO A 143 -18.80 -20.59 9.36
C PRO A 143 -18.41 -19.16 8.97
N ALA A 144 -18.02 -18.93 7.72
CA ALA A 144 -17.49 -17.64 7.27
C ALA A 144 -18.54 -16.50 7.33
N ASP A 145 -19.82 -16.83 7.24
CA ASP A 145 -20.97 -15.93 7.09
C ASP A 145 -21.71 -15.64 8.39
N VAL A 146 -21.29 -16.22 9.53
CA VAL A 146 -21.95 -16.00 10.83
C VAL A 146 -21.25 -14.94 11.67
N ASN A 147 -22.01 -14.28 12.53
CA ASN A 147 -21.45 -13.46 13.60
C ASN A 147 -20.71 -14.35 14.61
N VAL A 148 -19.40 -14.11 14.77
CA VAL A 148 -18.51 -14.92 15.62
C VAL A 148 -18.98 -14.93 17.08
N GLY A 149 -19.32 -13.79 17.66
CA GLY A 149 -19.75 -13.69 19.06
C GLY A 149 -21.07 -14.40 19.32
N GLU A 150 -22.05 -14.27 18.43
CA GLU A 150 -23.32 -14.98 18.53
C GLU A 150 -23.14 -16.50 18.42
N TYR A 151 -22.33 -16.95 17.46
CA TYR A 151 -22.03 -18.37 17.25
C TYR A 151 -21.35 -18.97 18.48
N LEU A 152 -20.27 -18.33 18.97
CA LEU A 152 -19.53 -18.82 20.13
C LEU A 152 -20.35 -18.74 21.42
N GLY A 153 -21.25 -17.75 21.55
CA GLY A 153 -22.19 -17.67 22.68
C GLY A 153 -23.14 -18.86 22.72
N LYS A 154 -23.75 -19.21 21.58
CA LYS A 154 -24.59 -20.42 21.45
C LYS A 154 -23.80 -21.70 21.70
N TYR A 155 -22.58 -21.77 21.19
CA TYR A 155 -21.69 -22.91 21.40
C TYR A 155 -21.35 -23.10 22.89
N LYS A 156 -20.95 -22.02 23.58
CA LYS A 156 -20.72 -22.02 25.03
C LYS A 156 -21.95 -22.53 25.77
N GLN A 157 -23.15 -22.03 25.43
CA GLN A 157 -24.38 -22.49 26.07
C GLN A 157 -24.58 -24.00 25.89
N SER A 158 -24.32 -24.53 24.69
CA SER A 158 -24.39 -25.99 24.46
C SER A 158 -23.36 -26.77 25.30
N LEU A 159 -22.20 -26.21 25.60
CA LEU A 159 -21.23 -26.85 26.51
C LEU A 159 -21.73 -26.85 27.95
N VAL A 160 -22.35 -25.74 28.38
CA VAL A 160 -22.98 -25.62 29.70
C VAL A 160 -24.12 -26.62 29.87
N ASP A 161 -25.03 -26.70 28.89
CA ASP A 161 -26.19 -27.60 28.92
C ASP A 161 -25.78 -29.08 28.97
N ARG A 162 -24.63 -29.42 28.40
CA ARG A 162 -24.03 -30.76 28.43
C ARG A 162 -23.21 -31.04 29.69
N GLY A 163 -23.08 -30.07 30.59
CA GLY A 163 -22.26 -30.18 31.80
C GLY A 163 -20.76 -30.21 31.53
N LEU A 164 -20.32 -29.78 30.34
CA LEU A 164 -18.91 -29.74 29.94
C LEU A 164 -18.24 -28.42 30.35
N LYS A 165 -19.03 -27.40 30.71
CA LYS A 165 -18.53 -26.09 31.17
C LYS A 165 -19.42 -25.52 32.28
N PRO A 166 -18.87 -24.82 33.29
CA PRO A 166 -19.68 -24.16 34.32
C PRO A 166 -20.54 -23.02 33.76
N VAL A 167 -21.70 -22.80 34.39
CA VAL A 167 -22.69 -21.76 34.03
C VAL A 167 -22.09 -20.36 34.11
N ASP A 168 -21.25 -20.10 35.12
CA ASP A 168 -20.57 -18.82 35.32
C ASP A 168 -19.06 -18.99 35.18
N SER A 169 -18.57 -18.56 34.02
CA SER A 169 -17.21 -18.03 33.90
C SER A 169 -17.34 -16.59 33.43
N SER A 170 -17.85 -15.72 34.31
CA SER A 170 -17.80 -14.28 34.08
C SER A 170 -16.33 -13.87 34.11
N VAL A 171 -15.76 -13.70 32.93
CA VAL A 171 -14.46 -13.02 32.76
C VAL A 171 -14.58 -11.68 33.49
N SER A 172 -13.68 -11.43 34.45
CA SER A 172 -13.70 -10.21 35.25
C SER A 172 -13.63 -8.98 34.35
N LYS A 173 -14.09 -7.84 34.85
CA LYS A 173 -14.06 -6.59 34.09
C LYS A 173 -12.63 -6.25 33.66
N GLU A 174 -11.67 -6.48 34.54
CA GLU A 174 -10.24 -6.31 34.29
C GLU A 174 -9.73 -7.24 33.17
N GLU A 175 -10.16 -8.50 33.14
CA GLU A 175 -9.77 -9.45 32.09
C GLU A 175 -10.41 -9.10 30.73
N ARG A 176 -11.62 -8.52 30.72
CA ARG A 176 -12.25 -8.02 29.49
C ARG A 176 -11.56 -6.78 28.94
N GLU A 177 -11.27 -5.79 29.79
CA GLU A 177 -10.55 -4.59 29.39
C GLU A 177 -9.14 -4.92 28.89
N LYS A 178 -8.46 -5.88 29.52
CA LYS A 178 -7.19 -6.41 29.04
C LYS A 178 -7.33 -7.08 27.67
N ALA A 179 -8.34 -7.93 27.48
CA ALA A 179 -8.59 -8.58 26.18
C ALA A 179 -8.87 -7.57 25.06
N GLU A 180 -9.59 -6.48 25.35
CA GLU A 180 -9.85 -5.40 24.39
C GLU A 180 -8.59 -4.59 24.07
N SER A 181 -7.72 -4.34 25.06
CA SER A 181 -6.43 -3.69 24.86
C SER A 181 -5.46 -4.55 24.03
N ASP A 182 -5.30 -5.83 24.38
CA ASP A 182 -4.43 -6.77 23.68
C ASP A 182 -4.92 -6.98 22.22
N LEU A 183 -6.24 -6.98 22.01
CA LEU A 183 -6.87 -6.99 20.69
C LEU A 183 -6.51 -5.74 19.88
N ALA A 184 -6.64 -4.55 20.48
CA ALA A 184 -6.33 -3.28 19.83
C ALA A 184 -4.85 -3.21 19.43
N GLU A 185 -3.95 -3.65 20.30
CA GLU A 185 -2.50 -3.69 20.04
C GLU A 185 -2.15 -4.68 18.92
N THR A 186 -2.78 -5.87 18.93
CA THR A 186 -2.61 -6.88 17.87
C THR A 186 -3.08 -6.33 16.52
N MET A 187 -4.27 -5.73 16.47
CA MET A 187 -4.80 -5.11 15.25
C MET A 187 -3.87 -3.99 14.75
N LEU A 188 -3.42 -3.09 15.63
CA LEU A 188 -2.46 -2.04 15.30
C LEU A 188 -1.15 -2.60 14.72
N SER A 189 -0.65 -3.71 15.27
CA SER A 189 0.58 -4.35 14.78
C SER A 189 0.41 -5.02 13.41
N GLU A 190 -0.79 -5.50 13.08
CA GLU A 190 -1.10 -6.05 11.75
C GLU A 190 -1.20 -4.95 10.69
N TYR A 191 -1.69 -3.76 11.03
CA TYR A 191 -1.73 -2.61 10.12
C TYR A 191 -0.35 -1.97 9.87
N ALA A 192 0.62 -2.18 10.77
CA ALA A 192 1.94 -1.57 10.70
C ALA A 192 3.00 -2.40 9.95
N LYS A 193 2.63 -3.57 9.42
CA LYS A 193 3.49 -4.45 8.60
C LYS A 193 3.16 -4.33 7.12
#